data_AF-A0A7S2RZ74-F1
#
_entry.id   AF-A0A7S2RZ74-F1
#
_cell.length_a   1.000
_cell.length_b   1.000
_cell.length_c   1.000
_cell.angle_alpha   90.00
_cell.angle_beta   90.00
_cell.angle_gamma   90.00
#
_symmetry.space_group_name_H-M   'P 1'
#
loop_
_entity.id
_entity.type
_entity.pdbx_description
1 polymer ?
#
loop_
_entity_poly.entity_id
_entity_poly.type
_entity_poly.pdbx_seq_one_letter_code
_entity_poly.pdbx_strand_id
1 'polypeptide(L)'
;TNRYCSSGKILMEGDTPIGVTPTTSDQLCDHYSPAEVSQLPTMAQHVKKAIEFLGKDKDGFFLMYEQGDIDWAAHSNHMDDMLGTMLDISDSVDEIITWINNNGGWERNALYVTSDHDHFLTLKDNFPEAVAELLISGESHKITPKNNTNKRAWHEAIKAGRHEDTSKTATEHIKDFSTWTDEDIDDVGHFWGTIGSGGNGWNSHSTRPVPISYQGDSGCLEALMGKKYNIIGRPIDGSDEKVDQVHVH
;
A
#
# COMPACT_ATOMS: atom_id res chain seq x y z
N THR A 1 11.92 -0.67 17.10
CA THR A 1 10.56 -0.25 16.73
C THR A 1 9.78 -1.54 16.53
N ASN A 2 8.77 -1.86 17.34
CA ASN A 2 7.99 -3.10 17.18
C ASN A 2 7.05 -3.01 15.95
N ARG A 3 7.58 -2.58 14.80
CA ARG A 3 6.85 -2.22 13.56
C ARG A 3 6.80 -3.36 12.53
N TYR A 4 7.28 -4.55 12.87
CA TYR A 4 7.79 -5.53 11.89
C TYR A 4 6.86 -6.70 11.55
N CYS A 5 5.55 -6.63 11.80
CA CYS A 5 4.73 -7.84 11.72
C CYS A 5 3.34 -7.62 11.13
N SER A 6 3.28 -7.33 9.82
CA SER A 6 2.17 -7.81 9.01
C SER A 6 2.50 -9.24 8.57
N SER A 7 1.60 -10.20 8.81
CA SER A 7 1.73 -11.56 8.26
C SER A 7 0.39 -11.97 7.72
N GLY A 8 0.40 -12.48 6.49
CA GLY A 8 -0.80 -12.86 5.78
C GLY A 8 -0.66 -14.26 5.24
N LYS A 9 -1.58 -15.16 5.59
CA LYS A 9 -1.71 -16.41 4.86
C LYS A 9 -2.55 -16.16 3.62
N ILE A 10 -1.92 -16.23 2.45
CA ILE A 10 -2.67 -16.18 1.18
C ILE A 10 -3.65 -17.36 1.16
N LEU A 11 -4.93 -17.04 1.06
CA LEU A 11 -5.99 -18.00 0.78
C LEU A 11 -5.96 -18.29 -0.71
N MET A 12 -5.89 -19.57 -1.09
CA MET A 12 -5.78 -19.99 -2.49
C MET A 12 -7.03 -20.79 -2.90
N GLU A 13 -7.49 -20.58 -4.12
CA GLU A 13 -8.43 -21.46 -4.82
C GLU A 13 -7.76 -21.95 -6.10
N GLY A 14 -7.28 -23.20 -6.08
CA GLY A 14 -6.31 -23.66 -7.09
C GLY A 14 -5.03 -22.82 -7.03
N ASP A 15 -4.61 -22.28 -8.17
CA ASP A 15 -3.44 -21.41 -8.29
C ASP A 15 -3.77 -19.91 -8.13
N THR A 16 -5.02 -19.57 -7.79
CA THR A 16 -5.48 -18.18 -7.66
C THR A 16 -5.49 -17.74 -6.20
N PRO A 17 -4.74 -16.68 -5.81
CA PRO A 17 -4.94 -16.00 -4.54
C PRO A 17 -6.37 -15.47 -4.48
N ILE A 18 -7.12 -15.79 -3.43
CA ILE A 18 -8.50 -15.35 -3.19
C ILE A 18 -8.67 -14.51 -1.92
N GLY A 19 -7.59 -14.24 -1.21
CA GLY A 19 -7.61 -13.50 0.05
C GLY A 19 -6.29 -13.61 0.81
N VAL A 20 -6.17 -12.89 1.92
CA VAL A 20 -5.01 -12.93 2.81
C VAL A 20 -5.49 -12.90 4.25
N THR A 21 -5.43 -14.02 4.97
CA THR A 21 -5.77 -14.01 6.40
C THR A 21 -4.61 -13.40 7.19
N PRO A 22 -4.77 -12.27 7.90
CA PRO A 22 -3.78 -11.83 8.85
C PRO A 22 -3.71 -12.89 9.92
N THR A 23 -2.53 -13.49 10.04
CA THR A 23 -2.27 -14.48 11.07
C THR A 23 -1.71 -13.83 12.33
N THR A 24 -1.49 -12.50 12.32
CA THR A 24 -1.03 -11.70 13.47
C THR A 24 -1.90 -11.94 14.69
N SER A 25 -1.32 -12.59 15.71
CA SER A 25 -2.03 -12.93 16.93
C SER A 25 -2.26 -11.70 17.82
N ASP A 26 -3.18 -11.81 18.78
CA ASP A 26 -3.44 -10.78 19.80
C ASP A 26 -2.20 -10.42 20.65
N GLN A 27 -1.13 -11.25 20.59
CA GLN A 27 0.20 -10.87 21.03
C GLN A 27 0.93 -10.29 19.81
N LEU A 28 0.94 -8.96 19.71
CA LEU A 28 1.71 -8.23 18.70
C LEU A 28 3.10 -8.88 18.53
N CYS A 29 3.37 -9.39 17.33
CA CYS A 29 4.67 -9.93 16.91
C CYS A 29 5.10 -11.32 17.46
N ASP A 30 4.22 -12.34 17.49
CA ASP A 30 4.62 -13.73 17.87
C ASP A 30 4.80 -14.71 16.68
N HIS A 31 5.07 -14.19 15.47
CA HIS A 31 5.31 -15.07 14.30
C HIS A 31 6.75 -15.53 14.16
N TYR A 32 7.66 -14.67 14.58
CA TYR A 32 9.09 -14.91 14.55
C TYR A 32 9.60 -14.73 15.96
N SER A 33 10.40 -15.69 16.40
CA SER A 33 11.11 -15.54 17.66
C SER A 33 11.92 -14.24 17.65
N PRO A 34 12.17 -13.61 18.82
CA PRO A 34 13.04 -12.44 18.87
C PRO A 34 14.42 -12.66 18.21
N ALA A 35 14.90 -13.91 18.20
CA ALA A 35 16.11 -14.30 17.49
C ALA A 35 15.96 -14.20 15.97
N GLU A 36 14.85 -14.70 15.40
CA GLU A 36 14.56 -14.57 13.96
C GLU A 36 14.36 -13.11 13.56
N VAL A 37 13.57 -12.34 14.32
CA VAL A 37 13.40 -10.89 14.06
C VAL A 37 14.73 -10.15 14.05
N SER A 38 15.66 -10.50 14.96
CA SER A 38 16.98 -9.88 15.00
C SER A 38 17.86 -10.17 13.78
N GLN A 39 17.51 -11.19 13.00
CA GLN A 39 18.21 -11.57 11.76
C GLN A 39 17.57 -10.97 10.51
N LEU A 40 16.35 -10.42 10.61
CA LEU A 40 15.67 -9.79 9.49
C LEU A 40 16.10 -8.32 9.39
N PRO A 41 16.75 -7.92 8.29
CA PRO A 41 17.07 -6.52 8.06
C PRO A 41 15.79 -5.70 7.81
N THR A 42 15.81 -4.44 8.22
CA THR A 42 14.75 -3.49 7.90
C THR A 42 14.85 -3.04 6.43
N MET A 43 13.78 -2.47 5.89
CA MET A 43 13.80 -1.89 4.53
C MET A 43 14.88 -0.81 4.39
N ALA A 44 15.01 0.08 5.38
CA ALA A 44 16.06 1.09 5.40
C ALA A 44 17.47 0.47 5.38
N GLN A 45 17.69 -0.64 6.09
CA GLN A 45 18.98 -1.35 6.07
C GLN A 45 19.26 -1.99 4.71
N HIS A 46 18.25 -2.58 4.06
CA HIS A 46 18.37 -3.09 2.69
C HIS A 46 18.74 -1.97 1.71
N VAL A 47 17.99 -0.87 1.71
CA VAL A 47 18.22 0.28 0.84
C VAL A 47 19.62 0.85 1.05
N LYS A 48 20.03 1.07 2.32
CA LYS A 48 21.37 1.53 2.68
C LYS A 48 22.46 0.63 2.11
N LYS A 49 22.31 -0.70 2.22
CA LYS A 49 23.31 -1.64 1.68
C LYS A 49 23.32 -1.67 0.16
N ALA A 50 22.17 -1.54 -0.49
CA ALA A 50 22.06 -1.47 -1.94
C ALA A 50 22.78 -0.23 -2.49
N ILE A 51 22.48 0.96 -1.97
CA ILE A 51 23.12 2.22 -2.41
C ILE A 51 24.62 2.27 -2.07
N GLU A 52 25.06 1.71 -0.93
CA GLU A 52 26.49 1.56 -0.61
C GLU A 52 27.23 0.66 -1.61
N PHE A 53 26.57 -0.38 -2.11
CA PHE A 53 27.16 -1.30 -3.08
C PHE A 53 27.18 -0.70 -4.49
N LEU A 54 26.02 -0.23 -4.97
CA LEU A 54 25.83 0.32 -6.31
C LEU A 54 26.61 1.63 -6.51
N GLY A 55 26.69 2.47 -5.48
CA GLY A 55 27.42 3.74 -5.50
C GLY A 55 28.94 3.63 -5.65
N LYS A 56 29.49 2.40 -5.72
CA LYS A 56 30.90 2.18 -6.05
C LYS A 56 31.19 2.35 -7.54
N ASP A 57 30.16 2.24 -8.39
CA ASP A 57 30.31 2.45 -9.82
C ASP A 57 30.50 3.96 -10.11
N LYS A 58 31.54 4.28 -10.87
CA LYS A 58 31.88 5.67 -11.21
C LYS A 58 31.00 6.23 -12.32
N ASP A 59 30.37 5.35 -13.11
CA ASP A 59 29.47 5.74 -14.19
C ASP A 59 28.05 6.07 -13.66
N GLY A 60 27.78 5.72 -12.40
CA GLY A 60 26.48 5.91 -11.75
C GLY A 60 25.69 4.61 -11.65
N PHE A 61 24.46 4.69 -11.14
CA PHE A 61 23.58 3.54 -11.03
C PHE A 61 22.10 3.97 -11.08
N PHE A 62 21.25 2.98 -11.33
CA PHE A 62 19.81 3.06 -11.12
C PHE A 62 19.42 2.07 -10.02
N LEU A 63 18.56 2.50 -9.10
CA LEU A 63 17.98 1.66 -8.07
C LEU A 63 16.48 1.90 -8.03
N MET A 64 15.71 0.83 -8.18
CA MET A 64 14.32 0.76 -7.76
C MET A 64 14.25 -0.14 -6.54
N TYR A 65 13.57 0.33 -5.49
CA TYR A 65 13.17 -0.47 -4.35
C TYR A 65 11.67 -0.27 -4.13
N GLU A 66 11.03 -1.29 -3.58
CA GLU A 66 9.59 -1.33 -3.38
C GLU A 66 9.31 -1.68 -1.92
N GLN A 67 8.36 -0.98 -1.31
CA GLN A 67 7.70 -1.44 -0.08
C GLN A 67 6.30 -1.92 -0.45
N GLY A 68 6.21 -3.18 -0.88
CA GLY A 68 4.99 -3.78 -1.43
C GLY A 68 3.94 -4.14 -0.37
N ASP A 69 4.33 -4.23 0.90
CA ASP A 69 3.41 -4.60 1.99
C ASP A 69 2.29 -3.58 2.19
N ILE A 70 2.43 -2.36 1.64
CA ILE A 70 1.37 -1.33 1.58
C ILE A 70 0.10 -1.88 0.90
N ASP A 71 0.25 -2.53 -0.26
CA ASP A 71 -0.86 -3.14 -1.00
C ASP A 71 -1.55 -4.22 -0.17
N TRP A 72 -0.76 -5.05 0.51
CA TRP A 72 -1.26 -6.15 1.34
C TRP A 72 -2.00 -5.65 2.58
N ALA A 73 -1.48 -4.62 3.25
CA ALA A 73 -2.10 -4.00 4.40
C ALA A 73 -3.44 -3.37 4.01
N ALA A 74 -3.47 -2.62 2.91
CA ALA A 74 -4.69 -2.00 2.40
C ALA A 74 -5.73 -3.05 1.96
N HIS A 75 -5.31 -4.12 1.27
CA HIS A 75 -6.18 -5.24 0.93
C HIS A 75 -6.74 -6.01 2.12
N SER A 76 -6.08 -5.92 3.28
CA SER A 76 -6.51 -6.54 4.53
C SER A 76 -7.35 -5.59 5.41
N ASN A 77 -7.64 -4.38 4.93
CA ASN A 77 -8.21 -3.27 5.71
C ASN A 77 -7.42 -3.00 7.01
N HIS A 78 -6.09 -3.16 6.99
CA HIS A 78 -5.29 -3.18 8.21
C HIS A 78 -4.49 -1.88 8.39
N MET A 79 -5.07 -0.93 9.10
CA MET A 79 -4.49 0.42 9.26
C MET A 79 -3.18 0.42 10.04
N ASP A 80 -3.02 -0.43 11.05
CA ASP A 80 -1.79 -0.45 11.86
C ASP A 80 -0.59 -0.91 11.00
N ASP A 81 -0.71 -2.07 10.34
CA ASP A 81 0.21 -2.54 9.31
C ASP A 81 0.51 -1.47 8.24
N MET A 82 -0.52 -0.82 7.67
CA MET A 82 -0.35 0.25 6.67
C MET A 82 0.51 1.40 7.20
N LEU A 83 0.27 1.84 8.44
CA LEU A 83 1.08 2.88 9.08
C LEU A 83 2.52 2.41 9.29
N GLY A 84 2.73 1.15 9.68
CA GLY A 84 4.03 0.52 9.77
C GLY A 84 4.80 0.57 8.44
N THR A 85 4.15 0.19 7.34
CA THR A 85 4.77 0.19 6.01
C THR A 85 5.08 1.59 5.50
N MET A 86 4.25 2.59 5.83
CA MET A 86 4.53 4.00 5.51
C MET A 86 5.73 4.54 6.28
N LEU A 87 5.93 4.11 7.53
CA LEU A 87 7.13 4.44 8.31
C LEU A 87 8.38 3.79 7.72
N ASP A 88 8.29 2.56 7.20
CA ASP A 88 9.40 1.90 6.51
C ASP A 88 9.83 2.63 5.23
N ILE A 89 8.87 3.15 4.44
CA ILE A 89 9.19 4.04 3.31
C ILE A 89 9.89 5.30 3.81
N SER A 90 9.36 5.96 4.86
CA SER A 90 9.97 7.17 5.41
C SER A 90 11.41 6.95 5.81
N ASP A 91 11.69 5.90 6.59
CA ASP A 91 13.04 5.57 7.05
C ASP A 91 13.97 5.23 5.86
N SER A 92 13.45 4.57 4.82
CA SER A 92 14.20 4.23 3.60
C SER A 92 14.53 5.45 2.73
N VAL A 93 13.57 6.37 2.57
CA VAL A 93 13.76 7.63 1.85
C VAL A 93 14.79 8.51 2.57
N ASP A 94 14.76 8.56 3.90
CA ASP A 94 15.75 9.30 4.69
C ASP A 94 17.19 8.78 4.48
N GLU A 95 17.38 7.46 4.39
CA GLU A 95 18.67 6.86 4.05
C GLU A 95 19.13 7.25 2.65
N ILE A 96 18.23 7.29 1.66
CA ILE A 96 18.55 7.72 0.28
C ILE A 96 18.92 9.20 0.24
N ILE A 97 18.12 10.07 0.86
CA ILE A 97 18.39 11.51 0.92
C ILE A 97 19.75 11.77 1.60
N THR A 98 20.03 11.05 2.70
CA THR A 98 21.32 11.13 3.40
C THR A 98 22.47 10.72 2.48
N TRP A 99 22.30 9.64 1.73
CA TRP A 99 23.31 9.20 0.76
C TRP A 99 23.51 10.23 -0.35
N ILE A 100 22.44 10.78 -0.94
CA ILE A 100 22.50 11.80 -1.99
C ILE A 100 23.28 13.03 -1.51
N ASN A 101 22.95 13.55 -0.33
CA ASN A 101 23.62 14.71 0.26
C ASN A 101 25.13 14.47 0.46
N ASN A 102 25.54 13.24 0.74
CA ASN A 102 26.94 12.85 0.93
C ASN A 102 27.66 12.47 -0.38
N ASN A 103 26.93 12.32 -1.51
CA ASN A 103 27.47 11.80 -2.77
C ASN A 103 27.17 12.72 -3.96
N GLY A 104 27.48 14.01 -3.81
CA GLY A 104 27.39 15.00 -4.90
C GLY A 104 26.06 15.74 -4.98
N GLY A 105 25.13 15.48 -4.04
CA GLY A 105 23.87 16.22 -3.90
C GLY A 105 22.93 16.03 -5.09
N TRP A 106 21.90 16.86 -5.12
CA TRP A 106 20.83 16.83 -6.13
C TRP A 106 21.27 17.29 -7.53
N GLU A 107 22.48 17.82 -7.68
CA GLU A 107 23.10 18.15 -8.98
C GLU A 107 23.52 16.89 -9.75
N ARG A 108 23.72 15.77 -9.05
CA ARG A 108 24.22 14.50 -9.62
C ARG A 108 23.26 13.33 -9.45
N ASN A 109 22.21 13.51 -8.67
CA ASN A 109 21.32 12.44 -8.26
C ASN A 109 19.87 12.93 -8.30
N ALA A 110 18.96 12.03 -8.68
CA ALA A 110 17.53 12.25 -8.63
C ALA A 110 16.87 11.17 -7.77
N LEU A 111 15.82 11.54 -7.06
CA LEU A 111 14.94 10.62 -6.33
C LEU A 111 13.51 10.85 -6.78
N TYR A 112 12.81 9.76 -7.06
CA TYR A 112 11.39 9.72 -7.38
C TYR A 112 10.70 8.80 -6.38
N VAL A 113 9.59 9.27 -5.80
CA VAL A 113 8.75 8.50 -4.88
C VAL A 113 7.34 8.56 -5.42
N THR A 114 6.77 7.40 -5.74
CA THR A 114 5.42 7.27 -6.28
C THR A 114 4.82 5.92 -5.88
N SER A 115 3.59 5.66 -6.31
CA SER A 115 2.92 4.37 -6.17
C SER A 115 2.70 3.77 -7.56
N ASP A 116 2.45 2.48 -7.63
CA ASP A 116 1.98 1.83 -8.84
C ASP A 116 0.47 1.99 -9.05
N HIS A 117 -0.30 1.97 -7.96
CA HIS A 117 -1.73 2.27 -7.93
C HIS A 117 -2.20 2.78 -6.56
N ASP A 118 -3.45 3.25 -6.50
CA ASP A 118 -4.10 3.73 -5.28
C ASP A 118 -5.03 2.66 -4.67
N HIS A 119 -5.18 2.70 -3.36
CA HIS A 119 -6.26 2.03 -2.64
C HIS A 119 -7.17 3.07 -2.02
N PHE A 120 -8.48 2.91 -2.18
CA PHE A 120 -9.48 3.88 -1.80
C PHE A 120 -9.67 3.93 -0.27
N LEU A 121 -8.72 4.49 0.46
CA LEU A 121 -8.86 4.75 1.89
C LEU A 121 -9.93 5.84 2.11
N THR A 122 -10.95 5.50 2.89
CA THR A 122 -11.97 6.43 3.35
C THR A 122 -11.80 6.69 4.84
N LEU A 123 -11.59 7.96 5.19
CA LEU A 123 -11.62 8.45 6.56
C LEU A 123 -12.96 9.11 6.81
N LYS A 124 -13.63 8.72 7.90
CA LYS A 124 -14.85 9.37 8.38
C LYS A 124 -14.50 10.59 9.21
N ASP A 125 -15.46 11.50 9.34
CA ASP A 125 -15.29 12.73 10.13
C ASP A 125 -14.90 12.46 11.59
N ASN A 126 -15.30 11.31 12.14
CA ASN A 126 -14.99 10.90 13.50
C ASN A 126 -13.62 10.21 13.66
N PHE A 127 -12.85 10.00 12.57
CA PHE A 127 -11.54 9.34 12.62
C PHE A 127 -10.56 9.98 13.63
N PRO A 128 -10.40 11.32 13.71
CA PRO A 128 -9.48 11.91 14.68
C PRO A 128 -9.88 11.63 16.13
N GLU A 129 -11.19 11.61 16.42
CA GLU A 129 -11.72 11.31 17.76
C GLU A 129 -11.52 9.83 18.10
N ALA A 130 -11.88 8.93 17.19
CA ALA A 130 -11.68 7.49 17.35
C ALA A 130 -10.21 7.13 17.65
N VAL A 131 -9.26 7.70 16.87
CA VAL A 131 -7.83 7.48 17.11
C VAL A 131 -7.40 8.04 18.48
N ALA A 132 -7.87 9.23 18.86
CA ALA A 132 -7.54 9.82 20.16
C ALA A 132 -8.05 8.96 21.32
N GLU A 133 -9.27 8.43 21.25
CA GLU A 133 -9.84 7.54 22.26
C GLU A 133 -9.06 6.24 22.40
N LEU A 134 -8.69 5.62 21.28
CA LEU A 134 -7.85 4.42 21.26
C LEU A 134 -6.47 4.68 21.88
N LEU A 135 -5.87 5.86 21.63
CA LEU A 135 -4.59 6.23 22.24
C LEU A 135 -4.72 6.47 23.76
N ILE A 136 -5.72 7.22 24.19
CA ILE A 136 -5.95 7.55 25.62
C ILE A 136 -6.23 6.30 26.44
N SER A 137 -6.98 5.34 25.86
CA SER A 137 -7.31 4.06 26.50
C SER A 137 -6.17 3.05 26.47
N GLY A 138 -5.10 3.28 25.70
CA GLY A 138 -4.00 2.33 25.50
C GLY A 138 -4.40 1.16 24.58
N GLU A 139 -5.43 1.34 23.77
CA GLU A 139 -5.98 0.33 22.86
C GLU A 139 -5.71 0.63 21.38
N SER A 140 -4.66 1.41 21.06
CA SER A 140 -4.32 1.80 19.67
C SER A 140 -4.18 0.62 18.71
N HIS A 141 -3.81 -0.57 19.20
CA HIS A 141 -3.76 -1.81 18.41
C HIS A 141 -5.13 -2.26 17.87
N LYS A 142 -6.24 -1.70 18.39
CA LYS A 142 -7.60 -1.94 17.90
C LYS A 142 -8.04 -0.97 16.81
N ILE A 143 -7.13 -0.12 16.30
CA ILE A 143 -7.41 0.71 15.12
C ILE A 143 -7.82 -0.16 13.91
N THR A 144 -7.51 -1.46 13.93
CA THR A 144 -8.07 -2.42 12.98
C THR A 144 -9.06 -3.35 13.71
N PRO A 145 -10.36 -3.38 13.32
CA PRO A 145 -11.34 -4.34 13.82
C PRO A 145 -10.89 -5.79 13.60
N LYS A 146 -11.14 -6.66 14.58
CA LYS A 146 -10.78 -8.09 14.52
C LYS A 146 -11.54 -8.87 13.44
N ASN A 147 -12.68 -8.36 12.99
CA ASN A 147 -13.56 -9.04 12.05
C ASN A 147 -13.11 -8.83 10.59
N ASN A 148 -11.89 -9.19 10.24
CA ASN A 148 -11.52 -9.35 8.83
C ASN A 148 -11.65 -10.83 8.44
N THR A 149 -12.68 -11.20 7.68
CA THR A 149 -12.77 -12.59 7.18
C THR A 149 -11.83 -12.84 5.99
N ASN A 150 -11.18 -11.78 5.49
CA ASN A 150 -10.18 -11.79 4.42
C ASN A 150 -10.60 -12.51 3.14
N LYS A 151 -11.91 -12.58 2.94
CA LYS A 151 -12.48 -13.06 1.69
C LYS A 151 -12.50 -11.92 0.69
N ARG A 152 -12.15 -12.23 -0.56
CA ARG A 152 -12.42 -11.34 -1.69
C ARG A 152 -13.93 -11.22 -1.87
N ALA A 153 -14.50 -10.14 -1.34
CA ALA A 153 -15.93 -9.85 -1.45
C ALA A 153 -16.44 -9.92 -2.91
N TRP A 154 -15.61 -9.52 -3.89
CA TRP A 154 -15.94 -9.70 -5.32
C TRP A 154 -16.11 -11.15 -5.75
N HIS A 155 -15.18 -12.02 -5.36
CA HIS A 155 -15.21 -13.42 -5.77
C HIS A 155 -16.41 -14.13 -5.14
N GLU A 156 -16.68 -13.84 -3.86
CA GLU A 156 -17.86 -14.38 -3.17
C GLU A 156 -19.16 -13.83 -3.79
N ALA A 157 -19.20 -12.55 -4.16
CA ALA A 157 -20.33 -11.96 -4.87
C ALA A 157 -20.55 -12.59 -6.25
N ILE A 158 -19.48 -12.86 -7.02
CA ILE A 158 -19.58 -13.56 -8.30
C ILE A 158 -20.10 -14.97 -8.10
N LYS A 159 -19.54 -15.74 -7.15
CA LYS A 159 -20.00 -17.10 -6.82
C LYS A 159 -21.47 -17.14 -6.41
N ALA A 160 -21.94 -16.10 -5.74
CA ALA A 160 -23.34 -15.92 -5.37
C ALA A 160 -24.24 -15.39 -6.51
N GLY A 161 -23.72 -15.24 -7.73
CA GLY A 161 -24.49 -14.78 -8.90
C GLY A 161 -24.82 -13.28 -8.89
N ARG A 162 -24.18 -12.46 -8.03
CA ARG A 162 -24.51 -11.03 -7.92
C ARG A 162 -24.20 -10.22 -9.17
N HIS A 163 -23.26 -10.68 -9.99
CA HIS A 163 -22.92 -10.06 -11.27
C HIS A 163 -24.04 -10.20 -12.32
N GLU A 164 -25.01 -11.09 -12.11
CA GLU A 164 -26.20 -11.25 -12.94
C GLU A 164 -27.42 -10.50 -12.36
N ASP A 165 -27.33 -10.05 -11.10
CA ASP A 165 -28.41 -9.42 -10.36
C ASP A 165 -28.36 -7.89 -10.50
N THR A 166 -29.25 -7.34 -11.32
CA THR A 166 -29.34 -5.89 -11.57
C THR A 166 -30.22 -5.14 -10.57
N SER A 167 -30.70 -5.78 -9.48
CA SER A 167 -31.61 -5.16 -8.50
C SER A 167 -30.92 -4.24 -7.50
N LYS A 168 -29.60 -4.41 -7.31
CA LYS A 168 -28.75 -3.58 -6.45
C LYS A 168 -27.54 -3.08 -7.23
N THR A 169 -26.92 -2.02 -6.73
CA THR A 169 -25.60 -1.58 -7.19
C THR A 169 -24.51 -2.57 -6.80
N ALA A 170 -23.35 -2.49 -7.45
CA ALA A 170 -22.18 -3.29 -7.09
C ALA A 170 -21.77 -3.09 -5.63
N THR A 171 -21.82 -1.85 -5.11
CA THR A 171 -21.51 -1.52 -3.71
C THR A 171 -22.45 -2.23 -2.74
N GLU A 172 -23.76 -2.20 -3.01
CA GLU A 172 -24.76 -2.87 -2.18
C GLU A 172 -24.66 -4.40 -2.23
N HIS A 173 -24.27 -4.96 -3.38
CA HIS A 173 -23.98 -6.39 -3.49
C HIS A 173 -22.71 -6.78 -2.74
N ILE A 174 -21.66 -5.96 -2.81
CA ILE A 174 -20.39 -6.20 -2.10
C ILE A 174 -20.60 -6.13 -0.58
N LYS A 175 -21.45 -5.23 -0.09
CA LYS A 175 -21.75 -5.11 1.36
C LYS A 175 -22.22 -6.44 1.96
N ASP A 176 -23.00 -7.23 1.22
CA ASP A 176 -23.48 -8.56 1.67
C ASP A 176 -22.31 -9.53 1.98
N PHE A 177 -21.11 -9.30 1.45
CA PHE A 177 -19.91 -10.12 1.63
C PHE A 177 -18.78 -9.40 2.36
N SER A 178 -19.03 -8.16 2.78
CA SER A 178 -18.06 -7.39 3.54
C SER A 178 -17.96 -7.89 4.97
N THR A 179 -16.81 -7.63 5.59
CA THR A 179 -16.47 -8.24 6.86
C THR A 179 -16.66 -7.29 8.03
N TRP A 180 -16.58 -5.98 7.81
CA TRP A 180 -16.83 -4.99 8.84
C TRP A 180 -18.29 -4.55 8.81
N THR A 181 -18.89 -4.48 9.99
CA THR A 181 -20.20 -3.87 10.19
C THR A 181 -20.08 -2.35 10.11
N ASP A 182 -21.22 -1.65 9.97
CA ASP A 182 -21.21 -0.18 10.05
C ASP A 182 -20.74 0.28 11.44
N GLU A 183 -21.02 -0.48 12.51
CA GLU A 183 -20.52 -0.24 13.88
C GLU A 183 -18.99 -0.37 13.96
N ASP A 184 -18.41 -1.44 13.40
CA ASP A 184 -16.95 -1.61 13.34
C ASP A 184 -16.26 -0.42 12.66
N ILE A 185 -16.84 0.07 11.55
CA ILE A 185 -16.34 1.23 10.80
C ILE A 185 -16.51 2.52 11.60
N ASP A 186 -17.64 2.68 12.28
CA ASP A 186 -17.92 3.84 13.11
C ASP A 186 -16.95 3.92 14.30
N ASP A 187 -16.64 2.80 14.93
CA ASP A 187 -15.73 2.71 16.07
C ASP A 187 -14.29 3.12 15.71
N VAL A 188 -13.81 2.74 14.53
CA VAL A 188 -12.42 3.05 14.11
C VAL A 188 -12.32 4.26 13.19
N GLY A 189 -13.42 4.71 12.62
CA GLY A 189 -13.52 5.91 11.77
C GLY A 189 -12.83 5.79 10.41
N HIS A 190 -12.39 4.61 9.98
CA HIS A 190 -11.78 4.39 8.67
C HIS A 190 -12.17 3.05 8.08
N PHE A 191 -11.97 2.93 6.77
CA PHE A 191 -12.02 1.67 6.03
C PHE A 191 -11.48 1.92 4.62
N TRP A 192 -11.09 0.87 3.90
CA TRP A 192 -10.88 0.98 2.47
C TRP A 192 -12.19 0.71 1.73
N GLY A 193 -12.53 1.55 0.75
CA GLY A 193 -13.69 1.40 -0.12
C GLY A 193 -14.63 2.59 -0.13
N THR A 194 -15.75 2.43 -0.85
CA THR A 194 -16.81 3.45 -0.90
C THR A 194 -17.70 3.39 0.34
N ILE A 195 -18.21 4.52 0.80
CA ILE A 195 -19.21 4.59 1.88
C ILE A 195 -20.36 3.61 1.60
N GLY A 196 -20.72 2.81 2.60
CA GLY A 196 -21.76 1.78 2.49
C GLY A 196 -21.28 0.46 1.88
N SER A 197 -19.99 0.29 1.55
CA SER A 197 -19.45 -1.01 1.10
C SER A 197 -19.11 -1.97 2.24
N GLY A 198 -19.02 -1.48 3.49
CA GLY A 198 -18.68 -2.29 4.66
C GLY A 198 -17.19 -2.60 4.82
N GLY A 199 -16.28 -1.86 4.17
CA GLY A 199 -14.84 -2.14 4.21
C GLY A 199 -14.41 -3.14 3.14
N ASN A 200 -14.03 -2.65 1.96
CA ASN A 200 -13.61 -3.45 0.84
C ASN A 200 -12.09 -3.76 0.89
N GLY A 201 -11.75 -5.01 1.20
CA GLY A 201 -10.34 -5.46 1.17
C GLY A 201 -9.74 -5.43 -0.23
N TRP A 202 -9.66 -6.58 -0.91
CA TRP A 202 -9.06 -6.73 -2.25
C TRP A 202 -9.70 -5.90 -3.40
N ASN A 203 -10.82 -5.23 -3.17
CA ASN A 203 -11.49 -4.38 -4.16
C ASN A 203 -11.22 -2.88 -3.94
N SER A 204 -10.26 -2.55 -3.09
CA SER A 204 -9.94 -1.16 -2.77
C SER A 204 -9.13 -0.46 -3.85
N HIS A 205 -8.58 -1.17 -4.84
CA HIS A 205 -7.90 -0.53 -5.98
C HIS A 205 -8.78 0.55 -6.60
N SER A 206 -8.18 1.71 -6.79
CA SER A 206 -8.84 2.88 -7.34
C SER A 206 -8.18 3.30 -8.65
N THR A 207 -8.94 3.94 -9.53
CA THR A 207 -8.41 4.48 -10.79
C THR A 207 -7.93 5.93 -10.63
N ARG A 208 -7.63 6.36 -9.40
CA ARG A 208 -7.12 7.70 -9.14
C ARG A 208 -5.66 7.78 -9.60
N PRO A 209 -5.27 8.86 -10.30
CA PRO A 209 -3.86 9.15 -10.53
C PRO A 209 -3.11 9.23 -9.20
N VAL A 210 -1.93 8.61 -9.16
CA VAL A 210 -1.03 8.64 -8.00
C VAL A 210 -0.04 9.79 -8.15
N PRO A 211 0.35 10.46 -7.06
CA PRO A 211 1.33 11.53 -7.12
C PRO A 211 2.74 10.98 -7.37
N ILE A 212 3.56 11.78 -8.05
CA ILE A 212 5.02 11.58 -8.10
C ILE A 212 5.64 12.73 -7.32
N SER A 213 6.31 12.40 -6.21
CA SER A 213 7.14 13.34 -5.46
C SER A 213 8.59 13.13 -5.88
N TYR A 214 9.30 14.19 -6.26
CA TYR A 214 10.65 14.06 -6.80
C TYR A 214 11.55 15.24 -6.45
N GLN A 215 12.87 15.00 -6.47
CA GLN A 215 13.90 16.01 -6.33
C GLN A 215 15.14 15.60 -7.13
N GLY A 216 15.84 16.58 -7.71
CA GLY A 216 17.04 16.37 -8.52
C GLY A 216 16.76 15.91 -9.95
N ASP A 217 15.49 15.84 -10.38
CA ASP A 217 15.17 15.66 -11.79
C ASP A 217 15.61 16.89 -12.60
N SER A 218 16.07 16.64 -13.82
CA SER A 218 16.61 17.65 -14.73
C SER A 218 15.63 18.04 -15.86
N GLY A 219 14.33 17.78 -15.66
CA GLY A 219 13.28 18.03 -16.63
C GLY A 219 12.79 16.78 -17.37
N CYS A 220 13.17 15.58 -16.91
CA CYS A 220 12.78 14.33 -17.56
C CYS A 220 11.28 14.10 -17.41
N LEU A 221 10.70 14.30 -16.23
CA LEU A 221 9.28 14.09 -16.00
C LEU A 221 8.42 15.06 -16.81
N GLU A 222 8.80 16.34 -16.84
CA GLU A 222 8.08 17.36 -17.60
C GLU A 222 8.13 17.05 -19.10
N ALA A 223 9.25 16.53 -19.59
CA ALA A 223 9.39 16.09 -20.98
C ALA A 223 8.53 14.87 -21.32
N LEU A 224 8.10 14.09 -20.33
CA LEU A 224 7.28 12.88 -20.48
C LEU A 224 5.78 13.12 -20.34
N MET A 225 5.35 14.28 -19.87
CA MET A 225 3.93 14.61 -19.74
C MET A 225 3.18 14.50 -21.08
N GLY A 226 2.07 13.75 -21.10
CA GLY A 226 1.23 13.51 -22.27
C GLY A 226 1.91 12.73 -23.40
N LYS A 227 3.09 12.14 -23.16
CA LYS A 227 3.79 11.37 -24.20
C LYS A 227 3.06 10.08 -24.51
N LYS A 228 3.03 9.74 -25.80
CA LYS A 228 2.55 8.44 -26.26
C LYS A 228 3.56 7.36 -25.91
N TYR A 229 3.10 6.12 -25.79
CA TYR A 229 3.94 4.94 -25.63
C TYR A 229 3.38 3.79 -26.44
N ASN A 230 4.16 2.72 -26.61
CA ASN A 230 3.76 1.54 -27.36
C ASN A 230 3.63 0.35 -26.42
N ILE A 231 2.47 -0.32 -26.43
CA ILE A 231 2.28 -1.63 -25.81
C ILE A 231 2.09 -2.65 -26.92
N ILE A 232 3.04 -3.60 -27.05
CA ILE A 232 2.95 -4.73 -27.99
C ILE A 232 2.63 -4.24 -29.42
N GLY A 233 3.37 -3.22 -29.88
CA GLY A 233 3.21 -2.62 -31.21
C GLY A 233 1.96 -1.76 -31.41
N ARG A 234 1.17 -1.51 -30.37
CA ARG A 234 0.01 -0.62 -30.42
C ARG A 234 0.36 0.72 -29.77
N PRO A 235 0.18 1.86 -30.48
CA PRO A 235 0.36 3.16 -29.88
C PRO A 235 -0.79 3.43 -28.90
N ILE A 236 -0.43 3.87 -27.71
CA ILE A 236 -1.35 4.37 -26.68
C ILE A 236 -1.10 5.87 -26.54
N ASP A 237 -2.17 6.64 -26.64
CA ASP A 237 -2.11 8.08 -26.42
C ASP A 237 -1.85 8.36 -24.94
N GLY A 238 -0.94 9.29 -24.67
CA GLY A 238 -0.69 9.76 -23.31
C GLY A 238 -1.84 10.64 -22.83
N SER A 239 -1.96 10.76 -21.50
CA SER A 239 -2.92 11.67 -20.89
C SER A 239 -2.34 13.08 -20.72
N ASP A 240 -3.07 14.10 -21.18
CA ASP A 240 -2.66 15.50 -20.99
C ASP A 240 -2.41 15.82 -19.51
N GLU A 241 -1.32 16.57 -19.25
CA GLU A 241 -0.88 16.99 -17.92
C GLU A 241 -0.54 15.83 -16.94
N LYS A 242 -0.46 14.59 -17.44
CA LYS A 242 -0.09 13.41 -16.65
C LYS A 242 1.11 12.71 -17.26
N VAL A 243 1.83 11.99 -16.42
CA VAL A 243 2.87 11.05 -16.84
C VAL A 243 2.27 9.65 -16.76
N ASP A 244 2.35 8.90 -17.85
CA ASP A 244 1.98 7.49 -17.78
C ASP A 244 3.06 6.73 -17.00
N GLN A 245 2.66 5.82 -16.11
CA GLN A 245 3.58 5.07 -15.27
C GLN A 245 4.64 4.31 -16.08
N VAL A 246 4.31 3.99 -17.33
CA VAL A 246 5.23 3.39 -18.31
C VAL A 246 6.39 4.31 -18.75
N HIS A 247 6.44 5.53 -18.25
CA HIS A 247 7.56 6.44 -18.49
C HIS A 247 8.46 6.60 -17.26
N VAL A 248 8.06 6.05 -16.11
CA VAL A 248 8.71 6.27 -14.80
C VAL A 248 9.63 5.09 -14.43
N HIS A 249 10.27 4.45 -15.42
CA HIS A 249 11.11 3.27 -15.23
C HIS A 249 12.45 3.33 -15.96
#